data_AF-A0A7L4JBY6-F1
#
_entry.id   AF-A0A7L4JBY6-F1
#
_cell.length_a   1.000
_cell.length_b   1.000
_cell.length_c   1.000
_cell.angle_alpha   90.00
_cell.angle_beta   90.00
_cell.angle_gamma   90.00
#
_symmetry.space_group_name_H-M   'P 1'
#
loop_
_entity.id
_entity.type
_entity.pdbx_description
1 polymer ?
#
loop_
_entity_poly.entity_id
_entity_poly.type
_entity_poly.pdbx_seq_one_letter_code
_entity_poly.pdbx_strand_id
1 'polypeptide(L)'
;LQVSFTLELEFSCTILLDRAEVTLQATSDSTEATPQDNVVKLSVPIRYEPNVFLSSNANLHRYEVHPLGTFSHSSGPEFTTTVKVR
;
A
#
# COMPACT_ATOMS: atom_id res chain seq x y z
N LEU A 1 39.59 -18.50 -8.88
CA LEU A 1 38.73 -18.97 -7.77
C LEU A 1 37.45 -18.18 -7.83
N GLN A 2 36.30 -18.85 -7.74
CA GLN A 2 35.01 -18.19 -7.64
C GLN A 2 34.59 -18.18 -6.17
N VAL A 3 34.13 -17.03 -5.68
CA VAL A 3 33.60 -16.87 -4.32
C VAL A 3 32.11 -16.56 -4.44
N SER A 4 31.31 -17.22 -3.61
CA SER A 4 29.86 -17.01 -3.52
C SER A 4 29.52 -16.56 -2.11
N PHE A 5 28.64 -15.56 -2.00
CA PHE A 5 28.13 -15.05 -0.74
C PHE A 5 26.63 -14.77 -0.86
N THR A 6 25.93 -14.83 0.27
CA THR A 6 24.50 -14.49 0.38
C THR A 6 24.40 -13.18 1.14
N LEU A 7 23.64 -12.21 0.59
CA LEU A 7 23.30 -10.97 1.25
C LEU A 7 21.82 -10.98 1.60
N GLU A 8 21.50 -10.75 2.87
CA GLU A 8 20.14 -10.48 3.33
C GLU A 8 20.01 -8.99 3.60
N LEU A 9 19.02 -8.35 2.96
CA LEU A 9 18.76 -6.93 3.03
C LEU A 9 17.34 -6.73 3.55
N GLU A 10 17.18 -5.97 4.62
CA GLU A 10 15.87 -5.59 5.16
C GLU A 10 15.58 -4.13 4.84
N PHE A 11 14.41 -3.87 4.26
CA PHE A 11 13.96 -2.52 3.92
C PHE A 11 12.84 -2.10 4.88
N SER A 12 12.96 -0.91 5.46
CA SER A 12 11.88 -0.36 6.28
C SER A 12 10.70 0.08 5.41
N CYS A 13 9.47 -0.13 5.87
CA CYS A 13 8.25 0.35 5.19
C CYS A 13 7.92 1.82 5.52
N THR A 14 8.92 2.65 5.85
CA THR A 14 8.72 4.07 6.20
C THR A 14 8.37 4.92 4.97
N ILE A 15 8.86 4.53 3.80
CA ILE A 15 8.56 5.12 2.51
C ILE A 15 8.14 4.00 1.57
N LEU A 16 7.04 4.21 0.84
CA LEU A 16 6.58 3.25 -0.16
C LEU A 16 7.33 3.49 -1.47
N LEU A 17 8.07 2.48 -1.91
CA LEU A 17 8.81 2.47 -3.17
C LEU A 17 8.16 1.44 -4.10
N ASP A 18 8.13 1.70 -5.39
CA ASP A 18 7.62 0.75 -6.39
C ASP A 18 8.65 -0.35 -6.70
N ARG A 19 9.95 -0.08 -6.47
CA ARG A 19 11.06 -1.01 -6.74
C ARG A 19 12.14 -0.93 -5.67
N ALA A 20 12.79 -2.06 -5.43
CA ALA A 20 14.05 -2.16 -4.70
C ALA A 20 15.21 -2.25 -5.68
N GLU A 21 16.20 -1.36 -5.55
CA GLU A 21 17.39 -1.32 -6.41
C GLU A 21 18.64 -1.65 -5.62
N VAL A 22 19.46 -2.57 -6.15
CA VAL A 22 20.73 -2.97 -5.55
C VAL A 22 21.81 -2.92 -6.63
N THR A 23 22.86 -2.16 -6.38
CA THR A 23 24.06 -2.14 -7.24
C THR A 23 25.20 -2.82 -6.50
N LEU A 24 25.78 -3.85 -7.10
CA LEU A 24 26.97 -4.53 -6.60
C LEU A 24 28.13 -4.22 -7.55
N GLN A 25 29.26 -3.82 -6.98
CA GLN A 25 30.47 -3.53 -7.73
C GLN A 25 31.64 -4.30 -7.11
N ALA A 26 32.38 -5.04 -7.93
CA ALA A 26 33.67 -5.59 -7.56
C ALA A 26 34.78 -4.59 -7.86
N THR A 27 35.75 -4.45 -6.95
CA THR A 27 36.91 -3.56 -7.14
C THR A 27 38.18 -4.26 -6.70
N SER A 28 39.29 -3.96 -7.37
CA SER A 28 40.63 -4.41 -7.00
C SER A 28 41.65 -3.30 -7.24
N ASP A 29 42.85 -3.46 -6.69
CA ASP A 29 43.94 -2.47 -6.86
C ASP A 29 44.68 -2.60 -8.21
N SER A 30 44.32 -3.58 -9.04
CA SER A 30 44.94 -3.78 -10.37
C SER A 30 44.34 -2.85 -11.42
N THR A 31 45.15 -2.44 -12.39
CA THR A 31 44.63 -1.77 -13.59
C THR A 31 43.94 -2.77 -14.51
N GLU A 32 42.69 -2.51 -14.85
CA GLU A 32 41.86 -3.39 -15.68
C GLU A 32 41.38 -2.67 -16.95
N ALA A 33 41.25 -3.43 -18.04
CA ALA A 33 40.83 -2.91 -19.34
C ALA A 33 39.30 -2.77 -19.48
N THR A 34 38.51 -3.55 -18.74
CA THR A 34 37.05 -3.66 -18.88
C THR A 34 36.27 -3.39 -17.59
N PRO A 35 36.57 -2.35 -16.79
CA PRO A 35 36.02 -2.18 -15.43
C PRO A 35 34.48 -2.08 -15.31
N GLN A 36 33.76 -1.98 -16.43
CA GLN A 36 32.30 -1.92 -16.48
C GLN A 36 31.63 -3.29 -16.25
N ASP A 37 32.34 -4.39 -16.48
CA ASP A 37 31.84 -5.75 -16.24
C ASP A 37 31.76 -6.11 -14.75
N ASN A 38 32.46 -5.37 -13.91
CA ASN A 38 32.46 -5.53 -12.46
C ASN A 38 31.19 -5.03 -11.77
N VAL A 39 30.25 -4.42 -12.51
CA VAL A 39 29.03 -3.83 -11.96
C VAL A 39 27.80 -4.64 -12.38
N VAL A 40 26.99 -5.05 -11.41
CA VAL A 40 25.66 -5.59 -11.64
C VAL A 40 24.61 -4.75 -10.94
N LYS A 41 23.49 -4.50 -11.63
CA LYS A 41 22.34 -3.78 -11.12
C LYS A 41 21.14 -4.72 -11.06
N LEU A 42 20.55 -4.84 -9.89
CA LEU A 42 19.35 -5.63 -9.63
C LEU A 42 18.20 -4.66 -9.36
N SER A 43 17.03 -4.93 -9.94
CA SER A 43 15.84 -4.12 -9.72
C SER A 43 14.62 -5.03 -9.59
N VAL A 44 14.02 -5.04 -8.40
CA VAL A 44 12.93 -5.95 -8.04
C VAL A 44 11.66 -5.12 -7.76
N PRO A 45 10.51 -5.43 -8.38
CA PRO A 45 9.27 -4.74 -8.08
C PRO A 45 8.78 -5.06 -6.66
N ILE A 46 8.30 -4.04 -5.95
CA ILE A 46 7.71 -4.18 -4.62
C ILE A 46 6.19 -4.21 -4.75
N ARG A 47 5.56 -5.21 -4.14
CA ARG A 47 4.10 -5.32 -4.07
C ARG A 47 3.66 -5.16 -2.62
N TYR A 48 2.81 -4.16 -2.38
CA TYR A 48 2.16 -3.95 -1.09
C TYR A 48 0.80 -4.61 -1.08
N GLU A 49 0.48 -5.29 0.01
CA GLU A 49 -0.83 -5.90 0.25
C GLU A 49 -1.46 -5.27 1.50
N PRO A 50 -2.04 -4.06 1.39
CA PRO A 50 -2.69 -3.42 2.51
C PRO A 50 -4.02 -4.13 2.81
N ASN A 51 -4.25 -4.41 4.09
CA ASN A 51 -5.56 -4.88 4.55
C ASN A 51 -6.44 -3.66 4.81
N VAL A 52 -7.37 -3.38 3.89
CA VAL A 52 -8.32 -2.26 4.01
C VAL A 52 -9.70 -2.81 4.35
N PHE A 53 -10.28 -2.32 5.44
CA PHE A 53 -11.58 -2.74 5.93
C PHE A 53 -12.57 -1.57 5.88
N LEU A 54 -13.72 -1.81 5.25
CA LEU A 54 -14.84 -0.87 5.26
C LEU A 54 -15.92 -1.36 6.23
N SER A 55 -16.43 -0.44 7.03
CA SER A 55 -17.59 -0.67 7.88
C SER A 55 -18.55 0.50 7.77
N SER A 56 -19.85 0.23 7.84
CA SER A 56 -20.88 1.28 7.86
C SER A 56 -21.81 1.08 9.04
N ASN A 57 -22.34 2.18 9.55
CA ASN A 57 -23.34 2.19 10.61
C ASN A 57 -24.36 3.29 10.33
N ALA A 58 -25.65 2.95 10.35
CA ALA A 58 -26.73 3.89 10.14
C ALA A 58 -27.47 4.13 11.46
N ASN A 59 -27.87 5.38 11.73
CA ASN A 59 -28.71 5.71 12.88
C ASN A 59 -30.13 5.14 12.75
N LEU A 60 -30.57 4.89 11.52
CA LEU A 60 -31.87 4.30 11.20
C LEU A 60 -31.73 3.32 10.04
N HIS A 61 -32.02 2.04 10.28
CA HIS A 61 -31.95 0.98 9.26
C HIS A 61 -33.27 0.78 8.49
N ARG A 62 -34.38 1.26 9.05
CA ARG A 62 -35.72 1.14 8.46
C ARG A 62 -36.57 2.33 8.88
N TYR A 63 -37.31 2.90 7.93
CA TYR A 63 -38.34 3.89 8.19
C TYR A 63 -39.62 3.50 7.47
N GLU A 64 -40.70 3.35 8.23
CA GLU A 64 -42.00 2.98 7.71
C GLU A 64 -42.80 4.24 7.41
N VAL A 65 -43.02 4.50 6.12
CA VAL A 65 -43.83 5.62 5.67
C VAL A 65 -45.30 5.23 5.78
N HIS A 66 -46.00 5.91 6.67
CA HIS A 66 -47.45 5.78 6.75
C HIS A 66 -48.06 6.84 5.79
N PRO A 67 -48.95 6.45 4.86
CA PRO A 67 -49.66 7.42 4.04
C PRO A 67 -50.59 8.23 4.96
N LEU A 68 -50.25 9.47 5.30
CA LEU A 68 -51.09 10.27 6.19
C LEU A 68 -52.10 11.11 5.42
N GLY A 69 -53.37 10.92 5.74
CA GLY A 69 -54.31 12.03 5.71
C GLY A 69 -53.73 13.15 6.58
N THR A 70 -53.35 14.25 5.93
CA THR A 70 -52.78 15.48 6.51
C THR A 70 -51.36 15.33 7.10
N PHE A 71 -50.35 15.66 6.29
CA PHE A 71 -48.99 15.90 6.76
C PHE A 71 -48.97 17.12 7.69
N SER A 72 -48.79 16.91 9.00
CA SER A 72 -48.34 17.99 9.89
C SER A 72 -46.85 18.18 9.68
N HIS A 73 -46.47 19.33 9.14
CA HIS A 73 -45.12 19.84 8.92
C HIS A 73 -44.02 19.30 9.86
N SER A 74 -43.36 18.21 9.47
CA SER A 74 -41.97 17.97 9.82
C SER A 74 -41.33 17.19 8.66
N SER A 75 -40.18 17.66 8.17
CA SER A 75 -39.29 16.81 7.37
C SER A 75 -39.10 15.52 8.15
N GLY A 76 -39.20 14.34 7.51
CA GLY A 76 -39.09 13.03 8.17
C GLY A 76 -37.84 12.87 9.05
N PRO A 77 -37.67 11.74 9.75
CA PRO A 77 -36.55 11.58 10.67
C PRO A 77 -35.22 11.79 9.95
N GLU A 78 -34.23 12.31 10.67
CA GLU A 78 -32.88 12.45 10.15
C GLU A 78 -32.27 11.06 9.92
N PHE A 79 -31.71 10.84 8.72
CA PHE A 79 -30.98 9.64 8.37
C PHE A 79 -29.51 9.97 8.19
N THR A 80 -28.67 9.29 8.97
CA THR A 80 -27.22 9.46 8.97
C THR A 80 -26.57 8.09 8.88
N THR A 81 -25.73 7.92 7.87
CA THR A 81 -24.86 6.75 7.71
C THR A 81 -23.41 7.18 7.88
N THR A 82 -22.72 6.58 8.84
CA THR A 82 -21.28 6.74 9.01
C THR A 82 -20.56 5.59 8.32
N VAL A 83 -19.59 5.91 7.47
CA VAL A 83 -18.66 4.93 6.90
C VAL A 83 -17.30 5.11 7.56
N LYS A 84 -16.71 4.02 8.02
CA LYS A 84 -15.36 3.98 8.60
C LYS A 84 -14.47 3.07 7.77
N VAL A 85 -13.33 3.60 7.37
CA VAL A 85 -12.23 2.86 6.74
C VAL A 85 -11.18 2.57 7.82
N ARG A 86 -10.67 1.35 7.88
CA ARG A 86 -9.58 0.93 8.79
C ARG A 86 -8.54 0.11 8.04
#